data_AF-A0A094SD34-F1
#
_entry.id   AF-A0A094SD34-F1
#
_cell.length_a   1.000
_cell.length_b   1.000
_cell.length_c   1.000
_cell.angle_alpha   90.00
_cell.angle_beta   90.00
_cell.angle_gamma   90.00
#
_symmetry.space_group_name_H-M   'P 1'
#
loop_
_entity.id
_entity.type
_entity.pdbx_description
1 polymer ?
#
loop_
_entity_poly.entity_id
_entity_poly.type
_entity_poly.pdbx_seq_one_letter_code
_entity_poly.pdbx_strand_id
1 'polypeptide(L)' 'MSKIKVTGTVVELDGDEMTRIIWQFIKDSLILPYLDVNLEYYDLGM' A
#
# COMPACT_ATOMS: atom_id res chain seq x y z
N MET A 1 12.20 13.37 -8.55
CA MET A 1 11.61 12.62 -9.69
C MET A 1 10.10 12.71 -9.59
N SER A 2 9.37 12.72 -10.70
CA SER A 2 7.92 12.55 -10.67
C SER A 2 7.59 11.10 -10.32
N LYS A 3 6.57 10.86 -9.49
CA LYS A 3 6.07 9.50 -9.24
C LYS A 3 5.52 8.89 -10.54
N ILE A 4 5.61 7.58 -10.67
CA ILE A 4 5.02 6.85 -11.80
C ILE A 4 3.52 6.71 -11.52
N LYS A 5 2.68 7.21 -12.43
CA LYS A 5 1.24 7.10 -12.31
C LYS A 5 0.78 5.70 -12.70
N VAL A 6 0.13 5.01 -11.75
CA VAL A 6 -0.45 3.69 -11.98
C VAL A 6 -1.84 3.85 -12.58
N THR A 7 -2.14 3.11 -13.65
CA THR A 7 -3.48 3.07 -14.26
C THR A 7 -4.34 2.01 -13.59
N GLY A 8 -5.56 2.38 -13.19
CA GLY A 8 -6.48 1.50 -12.47
C GLY A 8 -6.40 1.64 -10.95
N THR A 9 -7.22 0.86 -10.26
CA THR A 9 -7.30 0.80 -8.79
C THR A 9 -6.68 -0.50 -8.30
N VAL A 10 -5.89 -0.42 -7.25
CA VAL A 10 -5.36 -1.59 -6.54
C VAL A 10 -6.11 -1.73 -5.23
N VAL A 11 -6.65 -2.92 -4.98
CA VAL A 11 -7.30 -3.23 -3.71
C VAL A 11 -6.23 -3.62 -2.70
N GLU A 12 -6.21 -2.94 -1.56
CA GLU A 12 -5.33 -3.23 -0.43
C GLU A 12 -6.15 -3.94 0.67
N LEU A 13 -5.74 -5.16 1.02
CA LEU A 13 -6.34 -5.94 2.09
C LEU A 13 -5.32 -6.01 3.24
N ASP A 14 -5.63 -5.34 4.36
CA ASP A 14 -4.72 -5.25 5.49
C ASP A 14 -4.84 -6.48 6.40
N GLY A 15 -3.69 -6.97 6.88
CA GLY A 15 -3.59 -8.17 7.72
C GLY A 15 -3.43 -7.85 9.20
N ASP A 16 -2.89 -8.80 9.97
CA ASP A 16 -2.79 -8.69 11.43
C ASP A 16 -1.35 -8.74 11.97
N GLU A 17 -1.23 -8.39 13.25
CA GLU A 17 -0.01 -8.51 14.06
C GLU A 17 1.23 -7.87 13.40
N MET A 18 2.30 -8.64 13.25
CA MET A 18 3.56 -8.18 12.67
C MET A 18 3.46 -7.91 11.17
N THR A 19 2.51 -8.55 10.47
CA THR A 19 2.38 -8.39 9.01
C THR A 19 1.84 -7.02 8.65
N ARG A 20 0.88 -6.49 9.42
CA ARG A 20 0.36 -5.11 9.28
C ARG A 20 1.48 -4.07 9.40
N ILE A 21 2.35 -4.26 10.39
CA ILE A 21 3.48 -3.35 10.64
C ILE A 21 4.50 -3.38 9.50
N ILE A 22 4.91 -4.58 9.07
CA ILE A 22 5.85 -4.75 7.96
C ILE A 22 5.23 -4.21 6.65
N TRP A 23 3.94 -4.43 6.43
CA TRP A 23 3.23 -3.94 5.26
C TRP A 23 3.23 -2.42 5.17
N GLN A 24 3.01 -1.73 6.30
CA GLN A 24 3.13 -0.27 6.36
C GLN A 24 4.55 0.21 5.99
N PHE A 25 5.60 -0.44 6.52
CA PHE A 25 6.98 -0.09 6.18
C PHE A 25 7.30 -0.29 4.69
N ILE A 26 6.80 -1.36 4.07
CA ILE A 26 6.94 -1.61 2.65
C ILE A 26 6.27 -0.50 1.84
N LYS A 27 5.02 -0.14 2.17
CA LYS A 27 4.31 0.93 1.47
C LYS A 27 5.06 2.24 1.54
N ASP A 28 5.48 2.64 2.74
CA ASP A 28 6.10 3.95 2.97
C ASP A 28 7.51 4.06 2.39
N SER A 29 8.28 2.97 2.41
CA SER A 29 9.68 2.99 1.99
C SER A 29 9.87 2.60 0.54
N LEU A 30 9.03 1.69 0.01
CA LEU A 30 9.28 1.00 -1.26
C LEU A 30 8.19 1.26 -2.32
N ILE A 31 7.01 1.76 -1.96
CA ILE A 31 5.90 1.94 -2.90
C ILE A 31 5.54 3.42 -3.08
N LEU A 32 5.01 4.06 -2.03
CA LEU A 32 4.47 5.41 -2.07
C LEU A 32 5.48 6.52 -2.44
N PRO A 33 6.79 6.38 -2.21
CA PRO A 33 7.77 7.35 -2.71
C PRO A 33 7.91 7.34 -4.24
N TYR A 34 7.59 6.21 -4.89
CA TYR A 34 7.89 5.97 -6.30
C TYR A 34 6.64 5.90 -7.18
N LEU A 35 5.50 5.44 -6.62
CA LEU A 35 4.25 5.24 -7.34
C LEU A 35 3.17 6.22 -6.85
N ASP A 36 2.43 6.78 -7.81
CA ASP A 36 1.14 7.45 -7.58
C ASP A 36 0.06 6.43 -7.93
N VAL A 37 -0.47 5.76 -6.90
CA VAL A 37 -1.39 4.62 -7.00
C VAL A 37 -2.68 4.92 -6.26
N ASN A 38 -3.80 4.57 -6.88
CA ASN A 38 -5.11 4.60 -6.24
C ASN A 38 -5.31 3.30 -5.45
N LEU A 39 -5.24 3.37 -4.13
CA LEU A 39 -5.43 2.24 -3.22
C LEU A 39 -6.84 2.24 -2.64
N GLU A 40 -7.57 1.16 -2.87
CA GLU A 40 -8.86 0.91 -2.25
C GLU A 40 -8.66 -0.01 -1.04
N TYR A 41 -8.74 0.57 0.16
CA TYR A 41 -8.34 -0.08 1.40
C TYR A 41 -9.49 -0.84 2.07
N TYR A 42 -9.20 -2.05 2.52
CA TYR A 42 -10.06 -2.88 3.35
C TYR A 42 -9.26 -3.50 4.49
N ASP A 43 -9.70 -3.26 5.73
CA ASP A 43 -9.13 -3.92 6.90
C ASP A 43 -9.77 -5.32 7.07
N LEU A 44 -8.96 -6.37 7.04
CA LEU A 44 -9.40 -7.75 7.29
C LEU A 44 -8.98 -8.26 8.67
N GLY A 45 -8.46 -7.38 9.52
CA GLY A 45 -8.00 -7.75 10.84
C GLY A 45 -9.10 -8.13 11.80
N MET A 46 -8.80 -9.08 12.69
CA MET A 46 -9.70 -9.56 13.75
C MET A 46 -9.40 -8.93 15.12
#